data_AF-A0A816PAE1-F1
#
_entry.id   AF-A0A816PAE1-F1
#
_cell.length_a   1.000
_cell.length_b   1.000
_cell.length_c   1.000
_cell.angle_alpha   90.00
_cell.angle_beta   90.00
_cell.angle_gamma   90.00
#
_symmetry.space_group_name_H-M   'P 1'
#
loop_
_entity.id
_entity.type
_entity.pdbx_description
1 polymer ?
#
loop_
_entity_poly.entity_id
_entity_poly.type
_entity_poly.pdbx_seq_one_letter_code
_entity_poly.pdbx_strand_id
1 'polypeptide(L)'
;MIELKSRFVRVSIRIGLALIGIAIVIVLGLIPLYIRKQRASSSQNGIAAYPAVLYIWSGQDISVSNAADFVAVIDFNENSSTYGQILKIVPLVSNASYQIGQSRNEPHHSAISSDGTYYISCGLLSFLLQQKQIFIWRVPQNVQDGPQFLYALDVQYGCPDEFLAIGGAKFLVSMMCNKNGDSPGNVLLIDAETATVTSYLNNASAFVDFNPHGFTRLNDSSLFLADYIRPVTLFGNDSSKILFRNTVRYVSADGSLERTFQFNFSNESRETSGVGQGIGFMDVKSIPNDSQKRAYSCGTNDNILYLIGPGITEPQPVFDLSQVNNYVKRISAGLISVSSDGTRLLMTFQMRFIILFNITQPKYPVILDVFDFCYDETLDSVPILNSDTNETTSFREYCANNNNITGSHVLLHPNGENRFIVVNYFLKAGLAQFAGTRSVHVFKLNEQLTNFTYESRFNPNFQSNYTSQQQYLTFHSLNAYPHHVQYLRL
;
A
#
# COMPACT_ATOMS: atom_id res chain seq x y z
N MET A 1 78.02 37.09 31.50
CA MET A 1 77.84 36.25 30.28
C MET A 1 77.35 34.82 30.56
N ILE A 2 77.23 34.37 31.82
CA ILE A 2 76.77 33.01 32.18
C ILE A 2 75.25 32.94 32.46
N GLU A 3 74.59 34.06 32.81
CA GLU A 3 73.14 34.09 33.08
C GLU A 3 72.22 34.12 31.85
N LEU A 4 72.69 34.57 30.68
CA LEU A 4 71.85 34.57 29.47
C LEU A 4 71.68 33.17 28.85
N LYS A 5 72.61 32.24 29.07
CA LYS A 5 72.50 30.87 28.53
C LYS A 5 71.48 30.02 29.30
N SER A 6 71.26 30.24 30.59
CA SER A 6 70.32 29.41 31.38
C SER A 6 68.85 29.76 31.13
N ARG A 7 68.54 31.03 30.83
CA ARG A 7 67.18 31.46 30.47
C ARG A 7 66.75 30.96 29.09
N PHE A 8 67.65 30.95 28.10
CA PHE A 8 67.35 30.38 26.78
C PHE A 8 67.09 28.87 26.85
N VAL A 9 67.88 28.11 27.61
CA VAL A 9 67.66 26.67 27.75
C VAL A 9 66.33 26.36 28.45
N ARG A 10 65.94 27.13 29.47
CA ARG A 10 64.63 26.92 30.15
C ARG A 10 63.43 27.30 29.29
N VAL A 11 63.55 28.32 28.43
CA VAL A 11 62.47 28.69 27.49
C VAL A 11 62.36 27.67 26.36
N SER A 12 63.47 27.19 25.81
CA SER A 12 63.47 26.16 24.78
C SER A 12 62.92 24.81 25.27
N ILE A 13 63.20 24.42 26.52
CA ILE A 13 62.65 23.20 27.11
C ILE A 13 61.14 23.32 27.37
N ARG A 14 60.66 24.49 27.82
CA ARG A 14 59.22 24.73 28.04
C ARG A 14 58.42 24.78 26.74
N ILE A 15 58.99 25.38 25.69
CA ILE A 15 58.36 25.37 24.35
C ILE A 15 58.40 23.96 23.76
N GLY A 16 59.50 23.22 23.92
CA GLY A 16 59.60 21.82 23.48
C GLY A 16 58.56 20.92 24.16
N LEU A 17 58.39 21.02 25.48
CA LEU A 17 57.40 20.23 26.22
C LEU A 17 55.96 20.63 25.90
N ALA A 18 55.68 21.92 25.67
CA ALA A 18 54.35 22.38 25.24
C ALA A 18 53.99 21.87 23.83
N LEU A 19 54.95 21.88 22.90
CA LEU A 19 54.74 21.36 21.55
C LEU A 19 54.57 19.83 21.53
N ILE A 20 55.30 19.11 22.37
CA ILE A 20 55.10 17.65 22.54
C ILE A 20 53.72 17.36 23.15
N GLY A 21 53.28 18.14 24.14
CA GLY A 21 51.94 18.01 24.73
C GLY A 21 50.82 18.25 23.71
N ILE A 22 50.94 19.28 22.87
CA ILE A 22 49.96 19.58 21.81
C ILE A 22 49.97 18.47 20.73
N ALA A 23 51.15 17.98 20.33
CA ALA A 23 51.25 16.88 19.38
C ALA A 23 50.62 15.58 19.91
N ILE A 24 50.80 15.26 21.19
CA ILE A 24 50.20 14.08 21.82
C ILE A 24 48.67 14.22 21.91
N VAL A 25 48.14 15.41 22.24
CA VAL A 25 46.69 15.64 22.29
C VAL A 25 46.07 15.58 20.90
N ILE A 26 46.75 16.09 19.86
CA ILE A 26 46.30 15.99 18.46
C ILE A 26 46.32 14.52 18.01
N VAL A 27 47.39 13.77 18.30
CA VAL A 27 47.49 12.35 17.92
C VAL A 27 46.45 11.51 18.68
N LEU A 28 46.26 11.72 19.98
CA LEU A 28 45.25 11.02 20.78
C LEU A 28 43.81 11.45 20.48
N GLY A 29 43.59 12.66 19.94
CA GLY A 29 42.27 13.10 19.44
C GLY A 29 41.96 12.57 18.03
N LEU A 30 42.99 12.43 17.18
CA LEU A 30 42.85 11.93 15.81
C LEU A 30 42.77 10.41 15.73
N ILE A 31 43.37 9.65 16.66
CA ILE A 31 43.29 8.18 16.68
C ILE A 31 41.83 7.68 16.84
N PRO A 32 41.01 8.19 17.80
CA PRO A 32 39.60 7.83 17.89
C PRO A 32 38.82 8.22 16.63
N LEU A 33 39.12 9.37 16.01
CA LEU A 33 38.48 9.83 14.77
C LEU A 33 38.86 8.97 13.56
N TYR A 34 40.12 8.55 13.46
CA TYR A 34 40.62 7.65 12.42
C TYR A 34 40.08 6.23 12.60
N ILE A 35 40.00 5.73 13.84
CA ILE A 35 39.35 4.44 14.16
C ILE A 35 37.83 4.51 13.93
N ARG A 36 37.16 5.65 14.19
CA ARG A 36 35.73 5.84 13.86
C ARG A 36 35.51 5.87 12.35
N LYS A 37 36.42 6.48 11.59
CA LYS A 37 36.37 6.54 10.13
C LYS A 37 36.69 5.18 9.49
N GLN A 38 37.64 4.41 10.05
CA GLN A 38 37.88 3.03 9.64
C GLN A 38 36.74 2.10 10.05
N ARG A 39 36.13 2.23 11.23
CA ARG A 39 34.90 1.46 11.57
C ARG A 39 33.71 1.82 10.68
N ALA A 40 33.60 3.06 10.23
CA ALA A 40 32.58 3.49 9.28
C ALA A 40 32.87 3.04 7.84
N SER A 41 34.14 2.87 7.45
CA SER A 41 34.52 2.37 6.11
C SER A 41 34.73 0.86 6.06
N SER A 42 34.96 0.19 7.18
CA SER A 42 35.13 -1.26 7.29
C SER A 42 33.84 -2.00 7.70
N SER A 43 32.76 -1.27 7.99
CA SER A 43 31.40 -1.85 8.11
C SER A 43 30.65 -1.88 6.77
N GLN A 44 31.27 -1.46 5.66
CA GLN A 44 30.70 -1.56 4.31
C GLN A 44 31.11 -2.85 3.56
N ASN A 45 31.95 -3.70 4.16
CA ASN A 45 32.25 -5.03 3.62
C ASN A 45 31.70 -6.09 4.58
N GLY A 46 30.46 -6.54 4.33
CA GLY A 46 29.95 -7.79 4.90
C GLY A 46 28.60 -7.75 5.64
N ILE A 47 27.85 -6.66 5.63
CA ILE A 47 26.40 -6.76 5.77
C ILE A 47 25.91 -7.05 4.36
N ALA A 48 25.53 -8.30 4.08
CA ALA A 48 24.82 -8.62 2.85
C ALA A 48 23.64 -7.64 2.77
N ALA A 49 23.66 -6.71 1.81
CA ALA A 49 22.57 -5.79 1.59
C ALA A 49 21.31 -6.64 1.43
N TYR A 50 20.33 -6.48 2.33
CA TYR A 50 19.15 -7.32 2.28
C TYR A 50 18.47 -7.15 0.91
N PRO A 51 17.98 -8.23 0.31
CA PRO A 51 17.33 -8.14 -0.98
C PRO A 51 16.08 -7.27 -0.85
N ALA A 52 15.87 -6.37 -1.81
CA ALA A 52 14.59 -5.72 -2.03
C ALA A 52 13.56 -6.79 -2.38
N VAL A 53 12.48 -6.92 -1.60
CA VAL A 53 11.44 -7.92 -1.83
C VAL A 53 10.05 -7.32 -1.76
N LEU A 54 9.10 -7.99 -2.41
CA LEU A 54 7.66 -7.73 -2.27
C LEU A 54 6.99 -8.88 -1.53
N TYR A 55 6.13 -8.57 -0.58
CA TYR A 55 5.17 -9.48 0.03
C TYR A 55 3.80 -9.22 -0.58
N ILE A 56 3.18 -10.25 -1.16
CA ILE A 56 1.87 -10.13 -1.80
C ILE A 56 0.86 -11.01 -1.08
N TRP A 57 -0.20 -10.40 -0.56
CA TRP A 57 -1.36 -11.10 -0.03
C TRP A 57 -2.27 -11.55 -1.17
N SER A 58 -2.55 -12.84 -1.24
CA SER A 58 -3.23 -13.41 -2.40
C SER A 58 -4.27 -14.44 -2.01
N GLY A 59 -5.43 -14.38 -2.66
CA GLY A 59 -6.41 -15.45 -2.65
C GLY A 59 -5.97 -16.60 -3.56
N GLN A 60 -6.44 -17.81 -3.27
CA GLN A 60 -6.31 -18.94 -4.18
C GLN A 60 -7.68 -19.39 -4.68
N ASP A 61 -7.77 -19.74 -5.96
CA ASP A 61 -9.00 -20.26 -6.53
C ASP A 61 -9.44 -21.56 -5.83
N ILE A 62 -10.72 -21.60 -5.45
CA ILE A 62 -11.32 -22.72 -4.72
C ILE A 62 -11.35 -24.03 -5.51
N SER A 63 -11.10 -23.98 -6.83
CA SER A 63 -10.97 -25.17 -7.68
C SER A 63 -9.64 -25.88 -7.48
N VAL A 64 -8.64 -25.21 -6.90
CA VAL A 64 -7.36 -25.82 -6.55
C VAL A 64 -7.54 -26.75 -5.34
N SER A 65 -7.04 -27.97 -5.44
CA SER A 65 -7.05 -28.93 -4.33
C SER A 65 -6.28 -28.37 -3.13
N ASN A 66 -6.90 -28.40 -1.94
CA ASN A 66 -6.37 -27.80 -0.71
C ASN A 66 -6.07 -26.30 -0.82
N ALA A 67 -6.89 -25.57 -1.58
CA ALA A 67 -6.76 -24.12 -1.73
C ALA A 67 -6.58 -23.43 -0.38
N ALA A 68 -5.60 -22.54 -0.31
CA ALA A 68 -5.34 -21.67 0.81
C ALA A 68 -4.92 -20.29 0.31
N ASP A 69 -5.47 -19.24 0.90
CA ASP A 69 -4.98 -17.88 0.78
C ASP A 69 -3.53 -17.84 1.30
N PHE A 70 -2.67 -17.02 0.71
CA PHE A 70 -1.22 -17.11 0.96
C PHE A 70 -0.49 -15.77 0.83
N VAL A 71 0.70 -15.71 1.43
CA VAL A 71 1.68 -14.65 1.20
C VAL A 71 2.72 -15.14 0.20
N ALA A 72 2.86 -14.47 -0.94
CA ALA A 72 3.98 -14.66 -1.85
C ALA A 72 5.11 -13.70 -1.52
N VAL A 73 6.36 -14.18 -1.60
CA VAL A 73 7.57 -13.36 -1.51
C VAL A 73 8.19 -13.31 -2.90
N ILE A 74 8.40 -12.12 -3.43
CA ILE A 74 8.92 -11.88 -4.78
C ILE A 74 10.23 -11.11 -4.70
N ASP A 75 11.19 -11.50 -5.52
CA ASP A 75 12.43 -10.75 -5.69
C ASP A 75 12.19 -9.44 -6.42
N PHE A 76 12.54 -8.33 -5.79
CA PHE A 76 12.39 -6.98 -6.32
C PHE A 76 13.72 -6.24 -6.46
N ASN A 77 14.84 -6.95 -6.33
CA ASN A 77 16.16 -6.42 -6.61
C ASN A 77 16.44 -6.47 -8.12
N GLU A 78 16.47 -5.31 -8.78
CA GLU A 78 16.64 -5.21 -10.25
C GLU A 78 17.95 -5.82 -10.78
N ASN A 79 18.95 -5.97 -9.91
CA ASN A 79 20.25 -6.55 -10.21
C ASN A 79 20.30 -8.07 -9.96
N SER A 80 19.22 -8.64 -9.42
CA SER A 80 19.13 -10.08 -9.16
C SER A 80 18.81 -10.85 -10.44
N SER A 81 19.42 -12.03 -10.61
CA SER A 81 19.07 -12.96 -11.68
C SER A 81 17.65 -13.54 -11.55
N THR A 82 17.05 -13.44 -10.36
CA THR A 82 15.69 -13.89 -10.06
C THR A 82 14.70 -12.73 -9.94
N TYR A 83 15.06 -11.51 -10.38
CA TYR A 83 14.17 -10.36 -10.37
C TYR A 83 12.81 -10.68 -11.00
N GLY A 84 11.72 -10.36 -10.28
CA GLY A 84 10.35 -10.64 -10.71
C GLY A 84 9.89 -12.08 -10.50
N GLN A 85 10.70 -12.96 -9.92
CA GLN A 85 10.31 -14.35 -9.62
C GLN A 85 9.76 -14.48 -8.21
N ILE A 86 8.77 -15.36 -8.05
CA ILE A 86 8.27 -15.78 -6.74
C ILE A 86 9.35 -16.65 -6.08
N LEU A 87 9.91 -16.15 -4.99
CA LEU A 87 10.90 -16.83 -4.15
C LEU A 87 10.24 -17.86 -3.23
N LYS A 88 9.09 -17.48 -2.66
CA LYS A 88 8.42 -18.28 -1.63
C LYS A 88 6.92 -18.05 -1.64
N ILE A 89 6.18 -19.08 -1.26
CA ILE A 89 4.75 -19.01 -0.99
C ILE A 89 4.51 -19.61 0.39
N VAL A 90 3.79 -18.87 1.22
CA VAL A 90 3.42 -19.32 2.56
C VAL A 90 1.90 -19.35 2.68
N PRO A 91 1.28 -20.54 2.75
CA PRO A 91 -0.17 -20.65 2.92
C PRO A 91 -0.60 -20.20 4.31
N LEU A 92 -1.79 -19.61 4.38
CA LEU A 92 -2.54 -19.45 5.61
C LEU A 92 -2.93 -20.84 6.12
N VAL A 93 -2.77 -21.05 7.43
CA VAL A 93 -3.09 -22.32 8.06
C VAL A 93 -4.59 -22.39 8.37
N SER A 94 -5.18 -23.58 8.29
CA SER A 94 -6.53 -23.83 8.80
C SER A 94 -6.48 -24.30 10.25
N ASN A 95 -7.36 -23.76 11.09
CA ASN A 95 -7.56 -24.26 12.44
C ASN A 95 -9.01 -24.03 12.90
N ALA A 96 -9.82 -25.10 12.86
CA ALA A 96 -11.22 -25.04 13.23
C ALA A 96 -11.44 -24.67 14.71
N SER A 97 -10.57 -25.13 15.62
CA SER A 97 -10.68 -24.82 17.06
C SER A 97 -10.46 -23.34 17.38
N TYR A 98 -9.81 -22.60 16.48
CA TYR A 98 -9.58 -21.16 16.62
C TYR A 98 -10.30 -20.32 15.54
N GLN A 99 -11.25 -20.91 14.81
CA GLN A 99 -12.03 -20.26 13.74
C GLN A 99 -11.15 -19.61 12.66
N ILE A 100 -10.02 -20.24 12.35
CA ILE A 100 -9.12 -19.79 11.29
C ILE A 100 -9.45 -20.60 10.04
N GLY A 101 -10.01 -19.91 9.03
CA GLY A 101 -10.20 -20.47 7.70
C GLY A 101 -9.00 -20.17 6.82
N GLN A 102 -8.45 -21.19 6.15
CA GLN A 102 -7.32 -20.97 5.25
C GLN A 102 -7.73 -20.39 3.88
N SER A 103 -9.01 -20.36 3.54
CA SER A 103 -9.49 -20.00 2.20
C SER A 103 -10.80 -19.23 2.29
N ARG A 104 -11.17 -18.53 1.21
CA ARG A 104 -12.42 -17.74 1.09
C ARG A 104 -12.46 -16.55 2.06
N ASN A 105 -11.29 -16.11 2.52
CA ASN A 105 -11.19 -14.90 3.33
C ASN A 105 -11.38 -13.64 2.48
N GLU A 106 -11.20 -13.74 1.17
CA GLU A 106 -10.98 -12.62 0.25
C GLU A 106 -9.78 -11.78 0.71
N PRO A 107 -8.55 -12.27 0.47
CA PRO A 107 -7.34 -11.50 0.71
C PRO A 107 -7.46 -10.10 0.12
N HIS A 108 -7.42 -9.10 0.99
CA HIS A 108 -7.67 -7.72 0.61
C HIS A 108 -6.43 -6.90 0.91
N HIS A 109 -6.35 -6.18 2.02
CA HIS A 109 -5.24 -5.28 2.32
C HIS A 109 -4.22 -5.89 3.31
N SER A 110 -3.03 -5.30 3.33
CA SER A 110 -1.94 -5.72 4.21
C SER A 110 -0.96 -4.57 4.51
N ALA A 111 -0.15 -4.72 5.56
CA ALA A 111 0.95 -3.80 5.86
C ALA A 111 2.16 -4.54 6.45
N ILE A 112 3.33 -3.90 6.36
CA ILE A 112 4.54 -4.29 7.10
C ILE A 112 4.77 -3.26 8.21
N SER A 113 5.16 -3.73 9.39
CA SER A 113 5.51 -2.88 10.52
C SER A 113 6.71 -1.99 10.17
N SER A 114 6.81 -0.82 10.80
CA SER A 114 7.88 0.14 10.49
C SER A 114 9.30 -0.39 10.74
N ASP A 115 9.44 -1.41 11.58
CA ASP A 115 10.70 -2.10 11.89
C ASP A 115 10.94 -3.35 11.02
N GLY A 116 10.03 -3.66 10.08
CA GLY A 116 10.12 -4.80 9.18
C GLY A 116 9.87 -6.15 9.86
N THR A 117 9.47 -6.18 11.13
CA THR A 117 9.37 -7.41 11.92
C THR A 117 8.06 -8.18 11.70
N TYR A 118 6.96 -7.48 11.44
CA TYR A 118 5.62 -8.06 11.33
C TYR A 118 4.98 -7.71 10.00
N TYR A 119 4.34 -8.71 9.41
CA TYR A 119 3.41 -8.53 8.30
C TYR A 119 2.00 -8.77 8.83
N ILE A 120 1.08 -7.87 8.54
CA ILE A 120 -0.33 -7.97 8.92
C ILE A 120 -1.17 -7.99 7.64
N SER A 121 -2.17 -8.87 7.58
CA SER A 121 -3.08 -8.96 6.43
C SER A 121 -4.51 -9.22 6.87
N CYS A 122 -5.47 -9.03 5.97
CA CYS A 122 -6.88 -9.29 6.27
C CYS A 122 -7.64 -10.09 5.22
N GLY A 123 -8.74 -10.69 5.66
CA GLY A 123 -9.80 -11.17 4.78
C GLY A 123 -11.00 -10.24 4.83
N LEU A 124 -11.30 -9.56 3.71
CA LEU A 124 -12.43 -8.64 3.63
C LEU A 124 -13.76 -9.34 3.94
N LEU A 125 -13.90 -10.61 3.53
CA LEU A 125 -15.15 -11.38 3.61
C LEU A 125 -15.17 -12.45 4.69
N SER A 126 -14.08 -12.62 5.45
CA SER A 126 -13.99 -13.62 6.54
C SER A 126 -15.15 -13.51 7.54
N PHE A 127 -15.65 -12.29 7.81
CA PHE A 127 -16.77 -12.07 8.73
C PHE A 127 -18.08 -12.75 8.28
N LEU A 128 -18.33 -12.86 6.97
CA LEU A 128 -19.51 -13.55 6.42
C LEU A 128 -19.49 -15.05 6.75
N LEU A 129 -18.28 -15.60 6.91
CA LEU A 129 -18.05 -17.00 7.24
C LEU A 129 -17.81 -17.22 8.74
N GLN A 130 -17.94 -16.17 9.56
CA GLN A 130 -17.63 -16.20 11.00
C GLN A 130 -16.19 -16.69 11.27
N GLN A 131 -15.26 -16.34 10.38
CA GLN A 131 -13.85 -16.63 10.51
C GLN A 131 -13.11 -15.42 11.09
N LYS A 132 -11.99 -15.68 11.76
CA LYS A 132 -11.04 -14.62 12.09
C LYS A 132 -10.52 -13.97 10.81
N GLN A 133 -10.39 -12.64 10.86
CA GLN A 133 -10.27 -11.83 9.64
C GLN A 133 -8.99 -11.00 9.55
N ILE A 134 -8.17 -10.97 10.60
CA ILE A 134 -6.86 -10.29 10.62
C ILE A 134 -5.79 -11.32 10.98
N PHE A 135 -4.77 -11.43 10.15
CA PHE A 135 -3.72 -12.45 10.23
C PHE A 135 -2.37 -11.79 10.50
N ILE A 136 -1.65 -12.28 11.51
CA ILE A 136 -0.36 -11.76 11.94
C ILE A 136 0.73 -12.75 11.60
N TRP A 137 1.79 -12.23 10.98
CA TRP A 137 2.93 -13.01 10.51
C TRP A 137 4.23 -12.38 10.99
N ARG A 138 5.22 -13.22 11.30
CA ARG A 138 6.59 -12.81 11.57
C ARG A 138 7.37 -12.77 10.26
N VAL A 139 7.99 -11.65 9.96
CA VAL A 139 8.92 -11.54 8.84
C VAL A 139 10.27 -12.13 9.26
N PRO A 140 10.84 -13.10 8.52
CA PRO A 140 12.13 -13.69 8.85
C PRO A 140 13.28 -12.74 8.48
N GLN A 141 14.46 -12.97 9.04
CA GLN A 141 15.68 -12.30 8.57
C GLN A 141 16.07 -12.77 7.17
N ASN A 142 15.89 -14.06 6.87
CA ASN A 142 16.14 -14.61 5.54
C ASN A 142 14.84 -14.71 4.75
N VAL A 143 14.72 -13.92 3.68
CA VAL A 143 13.50 -13.84 2.85
C VAL A 143 13.10 -15.19 2.23
N GLN A 144 14.06 -16.11 2.05
CA GLN A 144 13.80 -17.45 1.50
C GLN A 144 12.98 -18.34 2.46
N ASP A 145 12.99 -18.03 3.75
CA ASP A 145 12.21 -18.76 4.75
C ASP A 145 10.70 -18.43 4.62
N GLY A 146 10.37 -17.25 4.08
CA GLY A 146 9.02 -16.71 4.00
C GLY A 146 8.47 -16.25 5.35
N PRO A 147 7.41 -15.43 5.37
CA PRO A 147 6.80 -14.99 6.62
C PRO A 147 6.20 -16.18 7.38
N GLN A 148 6.34 -16.23 8.70
CA GLN A 148 5.76 -17.28 9.53
C GLN A 148 4.42 -16.81 10.09
N PHE A 149 3.34 -17.57 9.85
CA PHE A 149 2.06 -17.30 10.51
C PHE A 149 2.19 -17.45 12.02
N LEU A 150 1.73 -16.44 12.77
CA LEU A 150 1.75 -16.45 14.23
C LEU A 150 0.36 -16.76 14.79
N TYR A 151 -0.62 -15.92 14.46
CA TYR A 151 -1.98 -16.02 14.96
C TYR A 151 -2.94 -15.17 14.13
N ALA A 152 -4.23 -15.33 14.41
CA ALA A 152 -5.29 -14.48 13.86
C ALA A 152 -6.09 -13.82 14.99
N LEU A 153 -6.56 -12.61 14.74
CA LEU A 153 -7.34 -11.81 15.68
C LEU A 153 -8.84 -11.97 15.42
N ASP A 154 -9.60 -12.09 16.51
CA ASP A 154 -11.05 -11.93 16.52
C ASP A 154 -11.36 -10.50 16.99
N VAL A 155 -12.03 -9.71 16.17
CA VAL A 155 -12.32 -8.30 16.45
C VAL A 155 -13.82 -8.06 16.35
N GLN A 156 -14.33 -7.12 17.15
CA GLN A 156 -15.78 -6.89 17.30
C GLN A 156 -16.43 -6.10 16.14
N TYR A 157 -15.78 -6.08 14.98
CA TYR A 157 -16.18 -5.38 13.75
C TYR A 157 -15.97 -6.31 12.54
N GLY A 158 -16.40 -5.92 11.35
CA GLY A 158 -16.21 -6.67 10.12
C GLY A 158 -15.57 -5.82 9.02
N CYS A 159 -15.39 -6.41 7.85
CA CYS A 159 -14.89 -5.73 6.65
C CYS A 159 -13.54 -5.00 6.90
N PRO A 160 -12.49 -5.69 7.38
CA PRO A 160 -11.18 -5.09 7.52
C PRO A 160 -10.66 -4.67 6.15
N ASP A 161 -10.10 -3.47 6.07
CA ASP A 161 -9.65 -2.89 4.81
C ASP A 161 -8.26 -2.27 4.99
N GLU A 162 -8.09 -0.95 4.93
CA GLU A 162 -6.78 -0.30 4.96
C GLU A 162 -5.97 -0.52 6.26
N PHE A 163 -4.65 -0.71 6.10
CA PHE A 163 -3.67 -0.82 7.18
C PHE A 163 -2.61 0.28 7.10
N LEU A 164 -2.27 0.87 8.24
CA LEU A 164 -1.16 1.81 8.35
C LEU A 164 -0.26 1.47 9.53
N ALA A 165 1.01 1.18 9.26
CA ALA A 165 2.01 1.05 10.32
C ALA A 165 2.28 2.43 10.96
N ILE A 166 2.24 2.50 12.29
CA ILE A 166 2.39 3.76 13.03
C ILE A 166 3.56 3.77 14.04
N GLY A 167 4.37 2.71 14.05
CA GLY A 167 5.61 2.61 14.83
C GLY A 167 5.77 1.26 15.54
N GLY A 168 6.98 0.71 15.54
CA GLY A 168 7.25 -0.63 16.07
C GLY A 168 6.28 -1.66 15.47
N ALA A 169 5.71 -2.52 16.31
CA ALA A 169 4.73 -3.54 15.94
C ALA A 169 3.27 -3.04 15.84
N LYS A 170 3.03 -1.71 15.77
CA LYS A 170 1.69 -1.13 15.86
C LYS A 170 1.12 -0.70 14.51
N PHE A 171 -0.17 -0.97 14.33
CA PHE A 171 -0.93 -0.68 13.12
C PHE A 171 -2.24 0.01 13.46
N LEU A 172 -2.65 0.95 12.61
CA LEU A 172 -4.04 1.36 12.50
C LEU A 172 -4.71 0.53 11.41
N VAL A 173 -5.97 0.17 11.62
CA VAL A 173 -6.75 -0.67 10.68
C VAL A 173 -8.15 -0.11 10.55
N SER A 174 -8.62 0.16 9.34
CA SER A 174 -10.03 0.48 9.12
C SER A 174 -10.87 -0.79 9.10
N MET A 175 -12.00 -0.72 9.80
CA MET A 175 -13.04 -1.74 9.81
C MET A 175 -14.27 -1.11 9.19
N MET A 176 -14.56 -1.40 7.93
CA MET A 176 -15.61 -0.68 7.20
C MET A 176 -16.99 -0.92 7.78
N CYS A 177 -17.20 -1.98 8.55
CA CYS A 177 -18.54 -2.34 9.05
C CYS A 177 -18.54 -2.88 10.48
N ASN A 178 -19.70 -2.84 11.11
CA ASN A 178 -20.03 -3.68 12.25
C ASN A 178 -20.17 -5.15 11.81
N LYS A 179 -20.40 -6.06 12.76
CA LYS A 179 -20.51 -7.51 12.50
C LYS A 179 -21.62 -7.91 11.51
N ASN A 180 -22.60 -7.04 11.27
CA ASN A 180 -23.71 -7.29 10.37
C ASN A 180 -23.45 -6.78 8.94
N GLY A 181 -22.24 -6.29 8.63
CA GLY A 181 -21.94 -5.72 7.33
C GLY A 181 -22.48 -4.29 7.15
N ASP A 182 -22.79 -3.59 8.24
CA ASP A 182 -23.40 -2.25 8.22
C ASP A 182 -22.58 -1.20 8.98
N SER A 183 -22.94 0.09 8.86
CA SER A 183 -22.38 1.16 9.71
C SER A 183 -22.93 1.12 11.14
N PRO A 184 -22.22 1.69 12.14
CA PRO A 184 -20.88 2.26 12.03
C PRO A 184 -19.78 1.19 12.03
N GLY A 185 -18.76 1.42 11.21
CA GLY A 185 -17.46 0.78 11.32
C GLY A 185 -16.60 1.37 12.44
N ASN A 186 -15.29 1.13 12.38
CA ASN A 186 -14.32 1.69 13.33
C ASN A 186 -12.90 1.78 12.73
N VAL A 187 -11.99 2.44 13.44
CA VAL A 187 -10.54 2.31 13.23
C VAL A 187 -9.94 1.68 14.48
N LEU A 188 -9.24 0.56 14.32
CA LEU A 188 -8.60 -0.16 15.41
C LEU A 188 -7.12 0.17 15.47
N LEU A 189 -6.60 0.25 16.70
CA LEU A 189 -5.18 0.19 17.00
C LEU A 189 -4.84 -1.27 17.37
N ILE A 190 -3.93 -1.86 16.61
CA ILE A 190 -3.46 -3.24 16.81
C ILE A 190 -1.97 -3.22 17.13
N ASP A 191 -1.59 -3.95 18.17
CA ASP A 191 -0.19 -4.23 18.52
C ASP A 191 0.09 -5.71 18.22
N ALA A 192 0.89 -5.96 17.18
CA ALA A 192 1.20 -7.29 16.67
C ALA A 192 2.20 -8.09 17.55
N GLU A 193 2.83 -7.44 18.54
CA GLU A 193 3.70 -8.15 19.48
C GLU A 193 2.90 -8.69 20.67
N THR A 194 1.94 -7.90 21.15
CA THR A 194 1.13 -8.24 22.33
C THR A 194 -0.25 -8.82 22.01
N ALA A 195 -0.62 -8.87 20.71
CA ALA A 195 -1.96 -9.19 20.24
C ALA A 195 -3.07 -8.29 20.80
N THR A 196 -2.73 -7.07 21.22
CA THR A 196 -3.68 -6.11 21.79
C THR A 196 -4.46 -5.43 20.67
N VAL A 197 -5.78 -5.27 20.87
CA VAL A 197 -6.68 -4.55 19.96
C VAL A 197 -7.51 -3.56 20.76
N THR A 198 -7.47 -2.29 20.35
CA THR A 198 -8.29 -1.22 20.95
C THR A 198 -8.93 -0.37 19.87
N SER A 199 -10.07 0.26 20.18
CA SER A 199 -10.60 1.35 19.33
C SER A 199 -9.60 2.51 19.34
N TYR A 200 -9.25 3.04 18.17
CA TYR A 200 -8.48 4.28 18.08
C TYR A 200 -9.38 5.50 18.28
N LEU A 201 -10.65 5.40 17.89
CA LEU A 201 -11.62 6.49 17.98
C LEU A 201 -12.35 6.46 19.32
N ASN A 202 -12.60 7.63 19.90
CA ASN A 202 -13.23 7.78 21.22
C ASN A 202 -14.71 7.36 21.24
N ASN A 203 -15.45 7.57 20.15
CA ASN A 203 -16.88 7.25 20.07
C ASN A 203 -17.33 6.94 18.63
N ALA A 204 -16.66 5.99 17.98
CA ALA A 204 -17.00 5.59 16.59
C ALA A 204 -18.47 5.17 16.43
N SER A 205 -19.07 4.59 17.46
CA SER A 205 -20.47 4.15 17.46
C SER A 205 -21.48 5.29 17.27
N ALA A 206 -21.11 6.54 17.55
CA ALA A 206 -21.97 7.69 17.36
C ALA A 206 -21.87 8.28 15.94
N PHE A 207 -20.95 7.80 15.10
CA PHE A 207 -20.79 8.35 13.76
C PHE A 207 -21.88 7.80 12.84
N VAL A 208 -22.64 8.71 12.22
CA VAL A 208 -23.66 8.38 11.24
C VAL A 208 -22.99 7.98 9.92
N ASP A 209 -23.47 6.92 9.30
CA ASP A 209 -23.04 6.46 7.98
C ASP A 209 -21.52 6.23 7.85
N PHE A 210 -20.90 5.83 8.95
CA PHE A 210 -19.46 5.62 9.02
C PHE A 210 -19.08 4.23 8.49
N ASN A 211 -18.44 4.22 7.32
CA ASN A 211 -17.91 3.02 6.68
C ASN A 211 -16.46 3.31 6.23
N PRO A 212 -15.53 3.43 7.19
CA PRO A 212 -14.16 3.86 6.92
C PRO A 212 -13.46 2.84 6.02
N HIS A 213 -12.81 3.34 4.97
CA HIS A 213 -12.05 2.55 3.99
C HIS A 213 -10.58 3.00 4.06
N GLY A 214 -10.06 3.65 3.01
CA GLY A 214 -8.72 4.21 2.99
C GLY A 214 -8.57 5.43 3.90
N PHE A 215 -7.36 5.60 4.42
CA PHE A 215 -7.02 6.71 5.29
C PHE A 215 -5.54 7.11 5.18
N THR A 216 -5.23 8.26 5.77
CA THR A 216 -3.87 8.76 5.93
C THR A 216 -3.69 9.36 7.32
N ARG A 217 -2.43 9.36 7.78
CA ARG A 217 -2.02 9.98 9.04
C ARG A 217 -1.07 11.14 8.76
N LEU A 218 -1.34 12.27 9.39
CA LEU A 218 -0.49 13.46 9.31
C LEU A 218 0.62 13.42 10.36
N ASN A 219 1.62 14.29 10.21
CA ASN A 219 2.76 14.38 11.13
C ASN A 219 2.38 14.68 12.58
N ASP A 220 1.25 15.37 12.81
CA ASP A 220 0.71 15.64 14.14
C ASP A 220 -0.17 14.50 14.68
N SER A 221 -0.18 13.35 14.00
CA SER A 221 -1.00 12.16 14.30
C SER A 221 -2.50 12.30 14.07
N SER A 222 -2.98 13.42 13.54
CA SER A 222 -4.35 13.49 13.04
C SER A 222 -4.56 12.58 11.83
N LEU A 223 -5.81 12.21 11.54
CA LEU A 223 -6.19 11.32 10.44
C LEU A 223 -7.18 12.00 9.50
N PHE A 224 -7.07 11.70 8.20
CA PHE A 224 -8.21 11.74 7.30
C PHE A 224 -8.72 10.32 7.05
N LEU A 225 -10.04 10.12 7.11
CA LEU A 225 -10.71 8.83 6.90
C LEU A 225 -11.74 8.97 5.78
N ALA A 226 -11.60 8.20 4.70
CA ALA A 226 -12.58 8.16 3.63
C ALA A 226 -13.72 7.18 3.97
N ASP A 227 -14.98 7.59 3.79
CA ASP A 227 -16.11 6.67 3.84
C ASP A 227 -16.43 6.17 2.43
N TYR A 228 -16.47 4.86 2.23
CA TYR A 228 -16.65 4.29 0.90
C TYR A 228 -18.08 3.84 0.60
N ILE A 229 -18.48 2.72 1.18
CA ILE A 229 -19.68 1.99 0.78
C ILE A 229 -20.31 1.31 1.99
N ARG A 230 -21.63 1.17 1.99
CA ARG A 230 -22.35 0.34 2.95
C ARG A 230 -22.27 -1.13 2.53
N PRO A 231 -21.44 -1.99 3.17
CA PRO A 231 -21.05 -3.28 2.58
C PRO A 231 -22.19 -4.24 2.31
N VAL A 232 -23.21 -4.29 3.19
CA VAL A 232 -24.38 -5.17 2.99
C VAL A 232 -25.12 -4.92 1.66
N THR A 233 -25.01 -3.71 1.10
CA THR A 233 -25.67 -3.37 -0.18
C THR A 233 -24.98 -3.99 -1.40
N LEU A 234 -23.75 -4.50 -1.27
CA LEU A 234 -23.02 -5.20 -2.34
C LEU A 234 -23.59 -6.61 -2.63
N PHE A 235 -24.35 -7.19 -1.71
CA PHE A 235 -24.84 -8.57 -1.82
C PHE A 235 -26.32 -8.66 -2.22
N GLY A 236 -26.87 -7.57 -2.75
CA GLY A 236 -28.22 -7.54 -3.33
C GLY A 236 -28.28 -8.18 -4.73
N ASN A 237 -29.36 -7.91 -5.45
CA ASN A 237 -29.59 -8.34 -6.83
C ASN A 237 -29.66 -7.19 -7.85
N ASP A 238 -29.41 -5.96 -7.41
CA ASP A 238 -29.60 -4.75 -8.20
C ASP A 238 -28.48 -3.74 -7.89
N SER A 239 -27.59 -3.52 -8.84
CA SER A 239 -26.42 -2.65 -8.70
C SER A 239 -26.80 -1.18 -8.52
N SER A 240 -28.02 -0.77 -8.89
CA SER A 240 -28.51 0.59 -8.64
C SER A 240 -28.81 0.86 -7.16
N LYS A 241 -28.92 -0.20 -6.33
CA LYS A 241 -29.16 -0.12 -4.88
C LYS A 241 -27.90 -0.13 -4.03
N ILE A 242 -26.72 -0.23 -4.66
CA ILE A 242 -25.45 -0.04 -3.96
C ILE A 242 -25.44 1.34 -3.33
N LEU A 243 -25.14 1.44 -2.04
CA LEU A 243 -25.11 2.71 -1.32
C LEU A 243 -23.66 3.10 -1.01
N PHE A 244 -23.14 4.03 -1.80
CA PHE A 244 -21.88 4.71 -1.52
C PHE A 244 -22.08 5.82 -0.49
N ARG A 245 -21.00 6.15 0.22
CA ARG A 245 -20.94 7.25 1.18
C ARG A 245 -20.38 8.50 0.52
N ASN A 246 -20.72 9.65 1.09
CA ASN A 246 -20.42 10.97 0.54
C ASN A 246 -19.57 11.79 1.52
N THR A 247 -18.75 11.13 2.32
CA THR A 247 -18.05 11.78 3.44
C THR A 247 -16.58 11.41 3.50
N VAL A 248 -15.77 12.40 3.88
CA VAL A 248 -14.42 12.20 4.40
C VAL A 248 -14.35 12.86 5.77
N ARG A 249 -13.64 12.27 6.72
CA ARG A 249 -13.59 12.75 8.11
C ARG A 249 -12.19 13.16 8.48
N TYR A 250 -12.07 14.22 9.27
CA TYR A 250 -10.83 14.63 9.90
C TYR A 250 -10.93 14.43 11.41
N VAL A 251 -10.03 13.62 11.93
CA VAL A 251 -9.98 13.19 13.33
C VAL A 251 -8.66 13.66 13.93
N SER A 252 -8.70 14.22 15.13
CA SER A 252 -7.50 14.65 15.84
C SER A 252 -6.72 13.46 16.40
N ALA A 253 -5.50 13.73 16.88
CA ALA A 253 -4.58 12.69 17.37
C ALA A 253 -5.12 11.89 18.56
N ASP A 254 -6.07 12.44 19.31
CA ASP A 254 -6.70 11.77 20.46
C ASP A 254 -7.91 10.91 20.07
N GLY A 255 -8.23 10.81 18.77
CA GLY A 255 -9.35 10.03 18.26
C GLY A 255 -10.69 10.78 18.23
N SER A 256 -10.71 12.09 18.46
CA SER A 256 -11.92 12.93 18.39
C SER A 256 -12.23 13.39 16.96
N LEU A 257 -13.50 13.33 16.55
CA LEU A 257 -13.95 13.84 15.25
C LEU A 257 -13.99 15.37 15.28
N GLU A 258 -13.16 16.00 14.46
CA GLU A 258 -13.07 17.46 14.36
C GLU A 258 -13.96 17.99 13.23
N ARG A 259 -14.02 17.27 12.11
CA ARG A 259 -14.82 17.67 10.94
C ARG A 259 -15.26 16.48 10.10
N THR A 260 -16.47 16.57 9.57
CA THR A 260 -16.94 15.75 8.44
C THR A 260 -17.05 16.65 7.22
N PHE A 261 -16.33 16.30 6.16
CA PHE A 261 -16.46 16.90 4.84
C PHE A 261 -17.59 16.17 4.11
N GLN A 262 -18.65 16.91 3.76
CA GLN A 262 -19.80 16.38 3.04
C GLN A 262 -19.67 16.73 1.56
N PHE A 263 -19.88 15.75 0.70
CA PHE A 263 -19.83 15.91 -0.75
C PHE A 263 -21.24 15.84 -1.33
N ASN A 264 -21.50 16.69 -2.32
CA ASN A 264 -22.79 16.76 -2.99
C ASN A 264 -22.80 15.79 -4.17
N PHE A 265 -23.57 14.71 -4.05
CA PHE A 265 -23.79 13.76 -5.13
C PHE A 265 -24.82 14.30 -6.12
N SER A 266 -24.50 14.29 -7.41
CA SER A 266 -25.46 14.58 -8.48
C SER A 266 -26.18 13.29 -8.91
N ASN A 267 -27.50 13.34 -9.07
CA ASN A 267 -28.27 12.23 -9.64
C ASN A 267 -28.35 12.28 -11.18
N GLU A 268 -27.67 13.22 -11.82
CA GLU A 268 -27.67 13.33 -13.28
C GLU A 268 -26.87 12.17 -13.90
N SER A 269 -27.46 11.49 -14.88
CA SER A 269 -26.88 10.27 -15.47
C SER A 269 -25.55 10.49 -16.19
N ARG A 270 -25.27 11.72 -16.64
CA ARG A 270 -23.97 12.09 -17.25
C ARG A 270 -22.91 12.42 -16.21
N GLU A 271 -23.31 12.63 -14.96
CA GLU A 271 -22.43 13.03 -13.88
C GLU A 271 -21.94 11.85 -13.03
N THR A 272 -22.41 10.63 -13.29
CA THR A 272 -22.08 9.43 -12.52
C THR A 272 -21.78 8.23 -13.42
N SER A 273 -21.29 7.13 -12.86
CA SER A 273 -21.10 5.88 -13.61
C SER A 273 -22.41 5.10 -13.85
N GLY A 274 -23.53 5.58 -13.31
CA GLY A 274 -24.81 4.87 -13.32
C GLY A 274 -24.88 3.65 -12.38
N VAL A 275 -23.91 3.48 -11.47
CA VAL A 275 -23.89 2.41 -10.47
C VAL A 275 -24.18 3.00 -9.09
N GLY A 276 -25.13 2.40 -8.37
CA GLY A 276 -25.47 2.79 -7.01
C GLY A 276 -25.92 4.24 -6.84
N GLN A 277 -25.93 4.68 -5.58
CA GLN A 277 -26.21 6.05 -5.15
C GLN A 277 -25.06 6.56 -4.28
N GLY A 278 -24.69 7.83 -4.44
CA GLY A 278 -23.55 8.43 -3.74
C GLY A 278 -22.23 8.33 -4.54
N ILE A 279 -21.20 8.99 -4.03
CA ILE A 279 -19.91 9.20 -4.67
C ILE A 279 -18.96 8.04 -4.36
N GLY A 280 -18.79 7.74 -3.07
CA GLY A 280 -17.90 6.71 -2.55
C GLY A 280 -16.43 7.07 -2.65
N PHE A 281 -15.71 7.03 -1.54
CA PHE A 281 -14.28 7.32 -1.49
C PHE A 281 -13.52 6.11 -0.97
N MET A 282 -12.80 5.40 -1.85
CA MET A 282 -11.94 4.28 -1.41
C MET A 282 -10.68 4.76 -0.70
N ASP A 283 -10.19 5.96 -1.02
CA ASP A 283 -8.90 6.41 -0.48
C ASP A 283 -8.86 7.91 -0.21
N VAL A 284 -7.99 8.28 0.72
CA VAL A 284 -7.62 9.66 1.01
C VAL A 284 -6.15 9.70 1.42
N LYS A 285 -5.35 10.49 0.69
CA LYS A 285 -3.92 10.66 0.98
C LYS A 285 -3.56 12.13 1.18
N SER A 286 -2.84 12.39 2.26
CA SER A 286 -2.39 13.73 2.63
C SER A 286 -1.20 14.12 1.79
N ILE A 287 -1.07 15.40 1.50
CA ILE A 287 0.09 15.95 0.81
C ILE A 287 1.21 16.11 1.84
N PRO A 288 2.33 15.37 1.72
CA PRO A 288 3.45 15.50 2.65
C PRO A 288 3.98 16.93 2.70
N ASN A 289 4.34 17.38 3.89
CA ASN A 289 4.90 18.72 4.16
C ASN A 289 3.97 19.90 3.79
N ASP A 290 2.69 19.65 3.51
CA ASP A 290 1.73 20.72 3.27
C ASP A 290 1.35 21.42 4.59
N SER A 291 1.74 22.68 4.72
CA SER A 291 1.44 23.50 5.90
C SER A 291 -0.05 23.73 6.13
N GLN A 292 -0.89 23.56 5.11
CA GLN A 292 -2.35 23.65 5.20
C GLN A 292 -3.02 22.31 5.52
N LYS A 293 -2.24 21.23 5.70
CA LYS A 293 -2.74 19.89 6.04
C LYS A 293 -3.79 19.38 5.04
N ARG A 294 -3.53 19.58 3.74
CA ARG A 294 -4.47 19.19 2.69
C ARG A 294 -4.28 17.74 2.28
N ALA A 295 -5.33 17.15 1.74
CA ALA A 295 -5.37 15.79 1.23
C ALA A 295 -6.20 15.71 -0.05
N TYR A 296 -5.94 14.67 -0.83
CA TYR A 296 -6.71 14.30 -2.00
C TYR A 296 -7.58 13.08 -1.73
N SER A 297 -8.76 13.06 -2.34
CA SER A 297 -9.62 11.88 -2.43
C SER A 297 -10.29 11.85 -3.80
N CYS A 298 -10.48 10.66 -4.36
CA CYS A 298 -11.11 10.46 -5.66
C CYS A 298 -12.50 9.84 -5.48
N GLY A 299 -13.51 10.43 -6.10
CA GLY A 299 -14.84 9.85 -6.12
C GLY A 299 -14.90 8.62 -7.04
N THR A 300 -15.44 7.53 -6.51
CA THR A 300 -15.63 6.26 -7.23
C THR A 300 -16.62 6.44 -8.37
N ASN A 301 -17.73 7.12 -8.09
CA ASN A 301 -18.87 7.21 -9.00
C ASN A 301 -18.85 8.45 -9.91
N ASP A 302 -18.30 9.58 -9.46
CA ASP A 302 -18.28 10.84 -10.22
C ASP A 302 -16.98 11.10 -10.99
N ASN A 303 -15.93 10.34 -10.68
CA ASN A 303 -14.58 10.45 -11.24
C ASN A 303 -13.92 11.82 -11.05
N ILE A 304 -14.25 12.51 -9.96
CA ILE A 304 -13.64 13.79 -9.62
C ILE A 304 -12.56 13.59 -8.55
N LEU A 305 -11.41 14.24 -8.78
CA LEU A 305 -10.39 14.41 -7.75
C LEU A 305 -10.75 15.64 -6.92
N TYR A 306 -10.82 15.45 -5.60
CA TYR A 306 -11.16 16.48 -4.64
C TYR A 306 -9.98 16.83 -3.75
N LEU A 307 -9.85 18.11 -3.41
CA LEU A 307 -8.94 18.63 -2.42
C LEU A 307 -9.72 19.00 -1.15
N ILE A 308 -9.27 18.48 -0.02
CA ILE A 308 -9.85 18.73 1.31
C ILE A 308 -8.76 19.18 2.31
N GLY A 309 -9.18 19.77 3.42
CA GLY A 309 -8.27 20.22 4.47
C GLY A 309 -9.00 20.97 5.59
N PRO A 310 -8.45 21.09 6.80
CA PRO A 310 -9.12 21.77 7.91
C PRO A 310 -9.42 23.25 7.61
N GLY A 311 -8.59 23.89 6.78
CA GLY A 311 -8.79 25.27 6.30
C GLY A 311 -9.73 25.40 5.08
N ILE A 312 -10.23 24.29 4.54
CA ILE A 312 -11.14 24.28 3.39
C ILE A 312 -12.57 24.08 3.92
N THR A 313 -13.46 25.05 3.66
CA THR A 313 -14.84 25.00 4.15
C THR A 313 -15.64 23.87 3.52
N GLU A 314 -15.54 23.73 2.19
CA GLU A 314 -16.25 22.71 1.40
C GLU A 314 -15.25 21.99 0.49
N PRO A 315 -15.38 20.67 0.27
CA PRO A 315 -14.51 19.93 -0.64
C PRO A 315 -14.41 20.59 -2.01
N GLN A 316 -13.18 20.78 -2.49
CA GLN A 316 -12.93 21.47 -3.74
C GLN A 316 -12.70 20.45 -4.85
N PRO A 317 -13.55 20.38 -5.89
CA PRO A 317 -13.21 19.63 -7.09
C PRO A 317 -12.03 20.33 -7.77
N VAL A 318 -10.96 19.59 -8.05
CA VAL A 318 -9.73 20.16 -8.62
C VAL A 318 -9.35 19.52 -9.95
N PHE A 319 -9.91 18.36 -10.27
CA PHE A 319 -9.69 17.71 -11.55
C PHE A 319 -10.82 16.75 -11.91
N ASP A 320 -11.32 16.79 -13.15
CA ASP A 320 -12.22 15.76 -13.69
C ASP A 320 -11.37 14.68 -14.37
N LEU A 321 -11.29 13.49 -13.77
CA LEU A 321 -10.45 12.41 -14.25
C LEU A 321 -11.04 11.74 -15.49
N SER A 322 -12.35 11.88 -15.73
CA SER A 322 -13.00 11.24 -16.88
C SER A 322 -12.46 11.75 -18.22
N GLN A 323 -11.82 12.93 -18.25
CA GLN A 323 -11.16 13.46 -19.44
C GLN A 323 -10.09 12.52 -20.03
N VAL A 324 -9.45 11.66 -19.21
CA VAL A 324 -8.46 10.69 -19.70
C VAL A 324 -9.09 9.56 -20.53
N ASN A 325 -10.42 9.41 -20.45
CA ASN A 325 -11.18 8.40 -21.17
C ASN A 325 -12.37 9.03 -21.92
N ASN A 326 -12.13 10.20 -22.55
CA ASN A 326 -13.14 10.92 -23.35
C ASN A 326 -14.45 11.21 -22.59
N TYR A 327 -14.34 11.55 -21.31
CA TYR A 327 -15.45 11.86 -20.40
C TYR A 327 -16.43 10.70 -20.15
N VAL A 328 -16.02 9.46 -20.43
CA VAL A 328 -16.80 8.28 -20.06
C VAL A 328 -16.62 8.04 -18.57
N LYS A 329 -17.70 8.19 -17.79
CA LYS A 329 -17.69 7.89 -16.36
C LYS A 329 -17.93 6.40 -16.10
N ARG A 330 -17.06 5.81 -15.29
CA ARG A 330 -17.10 4.41 -14.83
C ARG A 330 -16.72 4.40 -13.37
N ILE A 331 -17.12 3.36 -12.65
CA ILE A 331 -16.61 3.19 -11.29
C ILE A 331 -15.08 3.17 -11.30
N SER A 332 -14.47 3.80 -10.32
CA SER A 332 -13.03 3.91 -10.22
C SER A 332 -12.55 3.47 -8.85
N ALA A 333 -11.43 2.72 -8.81
CA ALA A 333 -10.74 2.44 -7.58
C ALA A 333 -10.18 3.73 -6.96
N GLY A 334 -9.51 4.57 -7.76
CA GLY A 334 -9.04 5.88 -7.32
C GLY A 334 -8.02 5.83 -6.18
N LEU A 335 -7.22 4.75 -6.07
CA LEU A 335 -6.20 4.66 -5.02
C LEU A 335 -5.03 5.57 -5.36
N ILE A 336 -4.53 6.27 -4.34
CA ILE A 336 -3.60 7.39 -4.50
C ILE A 336 -2.27 7.05 -3.81
N SER A 337 -1.17 7.47 -4.42
CA SER A 337 0.12 7.60 -3.75
C SER A 337 0.71 8.98 -4.03
N VAL A 338 1.17 9.65 -2.98
CA VAL A 338 1.78 10.97 -3.07
C VAL A 338 3.26 10.84 -2.78
N SER A 339 4.10 11.42 -3.62
CA SER A 339 5.55 11.39 -3.42
C SER A 339 5.92 12.04 -2.07
N SER A 340 7.01 11.58 -1.47
CA SER A 340 7.46 12.05 -0.15
C SER A 340 7.75 13.55 -0.07
N ASP A 341 8.03 14.20 -1.20
CA ASP A 341 8.22 15.65 -1.32
C ASP A 341 6.91 16.43 -1.55
N GLY A 342 5.78 15.73 -1.73
CA GLY A 342 4.45 16.32 -1.95
C GLY A 342 4.25 16.94 -3.33
N THR A 343 5.10 16.65 -4.31
CA THR A 343 5.05 17.30 -5.63
C THR A 343 4.48 16.44 -6.74
N ARG A 344 4.32 15.13 -6.52
CA ARG A 344 3.76 14.17 -7.48
C ARG A 344 2.66 13.35 -6.85
N LEU A 345 1.69 12.97 -7.68
CA LEU A 345 0.62 12.05 -7.32
C LEU A 345 0.53 10.98 -8.40
N LEU A 346 0.59 9.72 -7.98
CA LEU A 346 0.27 8.54 -8.78
C LEU A 346 -1.11 8.04 -8.38
N MET A 347 -1.91 7.60 -9.34
CA MET A 347 -3.18 6.96 -9.03
C MET A 347 -3.61 5.89 -10.02
N THR A 348 -4.33 4.89 -9.53
CA THR A 348 -5.13 4.00 -10.39
C THR A 348 -6.47 4.63 -10.68
N PHE A 349 -6.97 4.47 -11.91
CA PHE A 349 -8.23 5.07 -12.33
C PHE A 349 -9.04 4.13 -13.23
N GLN A 350 -10.36 4.07 -13.00
CA GLN A 350 -11.34 3.24 -13.74
C GLN A 350 -10.93 1.77 -13.92
N MET A 351 -10.10 1.24 -13.03
CA MET A 351 -9.60 -0.13 -13.10
C MET A 351 -8.87 -0.44 -14.43
N ARG A 352 -8.25 0.58 -15.04
CA ARG A 352 -7.61 0.51 -16.36
C ARG A 352 -6.41 1.45 -16.55
N PHE A 353 -6.40 2.58 -15.87
CA PHE A 353 -5.40 3.60 -16.09
C PHE A 353 -4.49 3.73 -14.87
N ILE A 354 -3.26 4.16 -15.14
CA ILE A 354 -2.37 4.77 -14.16
C ILE A 354 -2.12 6.19 -14.61
N ILE A 355 -2.28 7.15 -13.71
CA ILE A 355 -2.07 8.57 -14.01
C ILE A 355 -1.00 9.13 -13.08
N LEU A 356 -0.02 9.82 -13.67
CA LEU A 356 0.97 10.61 -12.95
C LEU A 356 0.62 12.09 -13.06
N PHE A 357 0.52 12.76 -11.93
CA PHE A 357 0.26 14.20 -11.84
C PHE A 357 1.43 14.97 -11.26
N ASN A 358 1.58 16.22 -11.70
CA ASN A 358 2.22 17.29 -10.97
C ASN A 358 1.19 17.94 -10.03
N ILE A 359 1.49 17.98 -8.74
CA ILE A 359 0.65 18.59 -7.70
C ILE A 359 1.38 19.69 -6.93
N THR A 360 2.47 20.25 -7.47
CA THR A 360 3.19 21.39 -6.87
C THR A 360 2.27 22.57 -6.54
N GLN A 361 1.18 22.73 -7.29
CA GLN A 361 0.06 23.60 -6.95
C GLN A 361 -1.18 22.74 -6.65
N PRO A 362 -1.50 22.45 -5.38
CA PRO A 362 -2.51 21.42 -5.10
C PRO A 362 -3.93 21.69 -5.62
N LYS A 363 -4.26 22.95 -5.90
CA LYS A 363 -5.54 23.35 -6.49
C LYS A 363 -5.62 23.15 -8.00
N TYR A 364 -4.47 22.93 -8.65
CA TYR A 364 -4.35 22.82 -10.10
C TYR A 364 -3.46 21.63 -10.48
N PRO A 365 -3.87 20.37 -10.19
CA PRO A 365 -3.15 19.19 -10.65
C PRO A 365 -3.00 19.20 -12.18
N VAL A 366 -1.85 18.77 -12.68
CA VAL A 366 -1.58 18.66 -14.12
C VAL A 366 -1.15 17.24 -14.43
N ILE A 367 -1.81 16.58 -15.39
CA ILE A 367 -1.38 15.27 -15.88
C ILE A 367 0.00 15.42 -16.54
N LEU A 368 0.94 14.59 -16.12
CA LEU A 368 2.26 14.47 -16.73
C LEU A 368 2.33 13.26 -17.66
N ASP A 369 1.73 12.15 -17.25
CA ASP A 369 1.77 10.89 -17.99
C ASP A 369 0.55 10.02 -17.67
N VAL A 370 0.14 9.18 -18.62
CA VAL A 370 -0.99 8.25 -18.49
C VAL A 370 -0.61 6.94 -19.14
N PHE A 371 -0.78 5.84 -18.41
CA PHE A 371 -0.67 4.50 -18.94
C PHE A 371 -2.04 3.85 -19.02
N ASP A 372 -2.32 3.22 -20.15
CA ASP A 372 -3.58 2.57 -20.46
C ASP A 372 -3.35 1.08 -20.71
N PHE A 373 -3.75 0.25 -19.74
CA PHE A 373 -3.57 -1.20 -19.84
C PHE A 373 -4.25 -1.83 -21.07
N CYS A 374 -5.25 -1.18 -21.68
CA CYS A 374 -5.96 -1.75 -22.83
C CYS A 374 -5.30 -1.50 -24.17
N TYR A 375 -4.45 -0.47 -24.27
CA TYR A 375 -3.92 0.00 -25.56
C TYR A 375 -2.41 0.20 -25.60
N ASP A 376 -1.70 0.09 -24.48
CA ASP A 376 -0.25 0.19 -24.47
C ASP A 376 0.40 -1.03 -25.16
N GLU A 377 1.20 -0.75 -26.20
CA GLU A 377 1.84 -1.78 -27.05
C GLU A 377 2.90 -2.60 -26.29
N THR A 378 3.44 -2.07 -25.18
CA THR A 378 4.42 -2.82 -24.36
C THR A 378 3.80 -4.06 -23.70
N LEU A 379 2.47 -4.14 -23.65
CA LEU A 379 1.72 -5.28 -23.11
C LEU A 379 1.35 -6.32 -24.17
N ASP A 380 1.56 -6.06 -25.47
CA ASP A 380 1.17 -6.99 -26.54
C ASP A 380 1.89 -8.35 -26.43
N SER A 381 3.09 -8.37 -25.84
CA SER A 381 3.87 -9.59 -25.60
C SER A 381 3.61 -10.24 -24.23
N VAL A 382 2.76 -9.67 -23.39
CA VAL A 382 2.48 -10.21 -22.05
C VAL A 382 1.22 -11.08 -22.12
N PRO A 383 1.35 -12.42 -22.06
CA PRO A 383 0.19 -13.31 -22.09
C PRO A 383 -0.61 -13.15 -20.80
N ILE A 384 -1.94 -13.08 -20.93
CA ILE A 384 -2.87 -13.14 -19.80
C ILE A 384 -3.62 -14.46 -19.88
N LEU A 385 -3.67 -15.20 -18.77
CA LEU A 385 -4.65 -16.28 -18.64
C LEU A 385 -6.01 -15.66 -18.30
N ASN A 386 -6.96 -15.76 -19.22
CA ASN A 386 -8.35 -15.48 -18.90
C ASN A 386 -8.85 -16.58 -17.96
N SER A 387 -9.20 -16.18 -16.75
CA SER A 387 -9.59 -17.13 -15.71
C SER A 387 -10.91 -17.84 -15.93
N ASP A 388 -11.80 -17.23 -16.72
CA ASP A 388 -13.15 -17.74 -16.91
C ASP A 388 -13.17 -18.77 -18.03
N THR A 389 -12.29 -18.61 -19.03
CA THR A 389 -12.14 -19.55 -20.16
C THR A 389 -10.93 -20.47 -20.04
N ASN A 390 -9.98 -20.15 -19.15
CA ASN A 390 -8.67 -20.79 -19.05
C ASN A 390 -7.85 -20.71 -20.35
N GLU A 391 -8.15 -19.72 -21.21
CA GLU A 391 -7.43 -19.46 -22.45
C GLU A 391 -6.42 -18.34 -22.26
N THR A 392 -5.29 -18.43 -22.96
CA THR A 392 -4.33 -17.34 -23.01
C THR A 392 -4.78 -16.30 -24.04
N THR A 393 -4.82 -15.04 -23.63
CA THR A 393 -5.24 -13.89 -24.45
C THR A 393 -4.24 -12.73 -24.30
N SER A 394 -4.41 -11.69 -25.11
CA SER A 394 -3.67 -10.42 -24.98
C SER A 394 -4.42 -9.44 -24.09
N PHE A 395 -3.74 -8.40 -23.59
CA PHE A 395 -4.38 -7.31 -22.84
C PHE A 395 -5.49 -6.63 -23.65
N ARG A 396 -5.22 -6.37 -24.93
CA ARG A 396 -6.18 -5.73 -25.85
C ARG A 396 -7.46 -6.55 -26.02
N GLU A 397 -7.31 -7.85 -26.25
CA GLU A 397 -8.46 -8.76 -26.40
C GLU A 397 -9.20 -8.95 -25.08
N TYR A 398 -8.48 -9.11 -23.96
CA TYR A 398 -9.09 -9.15 -22.63
C TYR A 398 -9.94 -7.90 -22.38
N CYS A 399 -9.40 -6.70 -22.65
CA CYS A 399 -10.14 -5.45 -22.49
C CYS A 399 -11.39 -5.38 -23.37
N ALA A 400 -11.28 -5.76 -24.65
CA ALA A 400 -12.40 -5.77 -25.57
C ALA A 400 -13.56 -6.65 -25.06
N ASN A 401 -13.23 -7.77 -24.40
CA ASN A 401 -14.20 -8.71 -23.85
C ASN A 401 -14.69 -8.33 -22.44
N ASN A 402 -14.02 -7.40 -21.75
CA ASN A 402 -14.29 -7.03 -20.35
C ASN A 402 -14.63 -5.54 -20.18
N ASN A 403 -15.33 -4.93 -21.15
CA ASN A 403 -15.78 -3.54 -21.09
C ASN A 403 -14.65 -2.52 -20.83
N ASN A 404 -13.44 -2.80 -21.32
CA ASN A 404 -12.22 -2.03 -21.07
C ASN A 404 -11.88 -1.91 -19.57
N ILE A 405 -12.02 -3.00 -18.82
CA ILE A 405 -11.62 -3.06 -17.41
C ILE A 405 -10.55 -4.15 -17.27
N THR A 406 -9.44 -3.81 -16.60
CA THR A 406 -8.32 -4.72 -16.34
C THR A 406 -8.13 -5.05 -14.86
N GLY A 407 -8.83 -4.34 -13.98
CA GLY A 407 -8.79 -4.53 -12.54
C GLY A 407 -7.74 -3.70 -11.79
N SER A 408 -7.14 -2.68 -12.43
CA SER A 408 -6.12 -1.85 -11.76
C SER A 408 -6.65 -1.22 -10.48
N HIS A 409 -6.09 -1.63 -9.34
CA HIS A 409 -6.63 -1.28 -8.04
C HIS A 409 -5.51 -0.81 -7.10
N VAL A 410 -4.74 -1.75 -6.54
CA VAL A 410 -3.66 -1.42 -5.60
C VAL A 410 -2.51 -0.72 -6.30
N LEU A 411 -2.04 0.38 -5.72
CA LEU A 411 -0.86 1.12 -6.13
C LEU A 411 0.06 1.33 -4.93
N LEU A 412 1.31 0.89 -5.06
CA LEU A 412 2.35 1.10 -4.06
C LEU A 412 3.53 1.81 -4.70
N HIS A 413 3.84 3.02 -4.23
CA HIS A 413 5.10 3.71 -4.52
C HIS A 413 5.96 3.72 -3.25
N PRO A 414 6.93 2.81 -3.10
CA PRO A 414 7.77 2.77 -1.92
C PRO A 414 8.64 4.03 -1.80
N ASN A 415 8.76 4.56 -0.59
CA ASN A 415 9.62 5.70 -0.33
C ASN A 415 11.07 5.42 -0.72
N GLY A 416 11.67 6.33 -1.50
CA GLY A 416 13.05 6.22 -1.96
C GLY A 416 13.25 5.30 -3.17
N GLU A 417 12.20 4.65 -3.68
CA GLU A 417 12.25 3.94 -4.96
C GLU A 417 11.80 4.85 -6.10
N ASN A 418 12.45 4.72 -7.26
CA ASN A 418 11.95 5.27 -8.52
C ASN A 418 11.01 4.28 -9.25
N ARG A 419 10.58 3.22 -8.56
CA ARG A 419 9.68 2.21 -9.10
C ARG A 419 8.41 2.18 -8.28
N PHE A 420 7.29 1.93 -8.93
CA PHE A 420 6.03 1.70 -8.26
C PHE A 420 5.36 0.43 -8.81
N ILE A 421 4.50 -0.15 -7.99
CA ILE A 421 3.86 -1.43 -8.23
C ILE A 421 2.35 -1.20 -8.37
N VAL A 422 1.73 -1.88 -9.34
CA VAL A 422 0.29 -1.89 -9.54
C VAL A 422 -0.22 -3.31 -9.60
N VAL A 423 -1.31 -3.60 -8.88
CA VAL A 423 -1.98 -4.91 -8.91
C VAL A 423 -3.30 -4.78 -9.67
N ASN A 424 -3.50 -5.68 -10.63
CA ASN A 424 -4.70 -5.75 -11.47
C ASN A 424 -5.68 -6.81 -10.93
N TYR A 425 -6.19 -6.57 -9.73
CA TYR A 425 -7.26 -7.32 -9.09
C TYR A 425 -7.98 -6.40 -8.12
N PHE A 426 -9.32 -6.39 -8.14
CA PHE A 426 -10.11 -5.60 -7.19
C PHE A 426 -10.90 -6.49 -6.23
N LEU A 427 -11.86 -7.24 -6.74
CA LEU A 427 -12.75 -8.03 -5.88
C LEU A 427 -13.46 -9.10 -6.70
N LYS A 428 -13.59 -10.32 -6.19
CA LYS A 428 -14.42 -11.38 -6.79
C LYS A 428 -15.63 -11.71 -5.93
N ALA A 429 -16.39 -10.69 -5.54
CA ALA A 429 -17.60 -10.83 -4.74
C ALA A 429 -18.59 -9.68 -4.93
N GLY A 430 -19.87 -9.99 -4.76
CA GLY A 430 -20.96 -9.02 -4.80
C GLY A 430 -21.25 -8.45 -6.19
N LEU A 431 -22.07 -7.40 -6.23
CA LEU A 431 -22.54 -6.74 -7.44
C LEU A 431 -21.48 -5.87 -8.14
N ALA A 432 -20.37 -5.56 -7.45
CA ALA A 432 -19.27 -4.73 -7.96
C ALA A 432 -17.97 -5.56 -8.07
N GLN A 433 -18.06 -6.74 -8.68
CA GLN A 433 -16.93 -7.65 -8.84
C GLN A 433 -16.12 -7.34 -10.11
N PHE A 434 -14.81 -7.22 -9.95
CA PHE A 434 -13.85 -7.03 -11.03
C PHE A 434 -12.60 -7.87 -10.72
N ALA A 435 -12.61 -9.12 -11.18
CA ALA A 435 -11.50 -10.05 -10.98
C ALA A 435 -10.24 -9.66 -11.77
N GLY A 436 -10.36 -8.76 -12.75
CA GLY A 436 -9.23 -8.23 -13.51
C GLY A 436 -8.35 -9.30 -14.16
N THR A 437 -7.14 -8.89 -14.51
CA THR A 437 -6.14 -9.76 -15.14
C THR A 437 -5.32 -10.57 -14.12
N ARG A 438 -5.52 -10.36 -12.82
CA ARG A 438 -4.87 -11.07 -11.70
C ARG A 438 -3.35 -11.02 -11.76
N SER A 439 -2.82 -9.85 -12.14
CA SER A 439 -1.40 -9.66 -12.45
C SER A 439 -0.81 -8.53 -11.62
N VAL A 440 0.52 -8.54 -11.50
CA VAL A 440 1.30 -7.56 -10.74
C VAL A 440 2.29 -6.91 -11.69
N HIS A 441 2.23 -5.59 -11.79
CA HIS A 441 3.00 -4.79 -12.73
C HIS A 441 3.94 -3.86 -11.98
N VAL A 442 5.08 -3.58 -12.60
CA VAL A 442 6.06 -2.61 -12.10
C VAL A 442 6.30 -1.57 -13.17
N PHE A 443 6.43 -0.33 -12.74
CA PHE A 443 6.74 0.80 -13.58
C PHE A 443 7.93 1.56 -12.99
N LYS A 444 8.75 2.12 -13.86
CA LYS A 444 9.92 2.93 -13.50
C LYS A 444 9.67 4.38 -13.86
N LEU A 445 9.70 5.25 -12.85
CA LEU A 445 9.72 6.70 -13.02
C LEU A 445 11.08 7.13 -13.56
N ASN A 446 11.09 8.10 -14.47
CA ASN A 446 12.33 8.77 -14.84
C ASN A 446 12.88 9.63 -13.69
N GLU A 447 14.11 10.11 -13.83
CA GLU A 447 14.78 10.90 -12.78
C GLU A 447 14.05 12.20 -12.44
N GLN A 448 13.33 12.79 -13.41
CA GLN A 448 12.60 14.05 -13.23
C GLN A 448 11.17 13.85 -12.69
N LEU A 449 10.74 12.59 -12.52
CA LEU A 449 9.39 12.20 -12.14
C LEU A 449 8.32 12.84 -13.05
N THR A 450 8.56 12.87 -14.35
CA THR A 450 7.66 13.44 -15.36
C THR A 450 7.02 12.42 -16.26
N ASN A 451 7.54 11.20 -16.30
CA ASN A 451 6.96 10.08 -17.02
C ASN A 451 7.39 8.78 -16.35
N PHE A 452 6.81 7.68 -16.82
CA PHE A 452 7.20 6.35 -16.38
C PHE A 452 7.14 5.34 -17.52
N THR A 453 7.84 4.22 -17.35
CA THR A 453 7.89 3.13 -18.32
C THR A 453 7.52 1.81 -17.67
N TYR A 454 6.76 0.98 -18.37
CA TYR A 454 6.45 -0.38 -17.93
C TYR A 454 7.72 -1.25 -17.87
N GLU A 455 7.91 -2.00 -16.77
CA GLU A 455 9.03 -2.93 -16.60
C GLU A 455 8.64 -4.37 -16.98
N SER A 456 8.75 -4.71 -18.27
CA SER A 456 8.41 -6.04 -18.78
C SER A 456 9.26 -7.20 -18.24
N ARG A 457 10.45 -6.91 -17.67
CA ARG A 457 11.28 -7.93 -17.00
C ARG A 457 10.66 -8.43 -15.69
N PHE A 458 9.80 -7.65 -15.05
CA PHE A 458 9.13 -8.04 -13.83
C PHE A 458 7.82 -8.76 -14.17
N ASN A 459 7.80 -10.08 -14.04
CA ASN A 459 6.64 -10.90 -14.42
C ASN A 459 6.45 -12.10 -13.46
N PRO A 460 5.97 -11.86 -12.23
CA PRO A 460 5.68 -12.95 -11.31
C PRO A 460 4.49 -13.78 -11.81
N ASN A 461 4.69 -15.08 -11.99
CA ASN A 461 3.67 -15.95 -12.56
C ASN A 461 2.71 -16.49 -11.49
N PHE A 462 1.58 -15.81 -11.29
CA PHE A 462 0.50 -16.24 -10.38
C PHE A 462 -0.52 -17.19 -11.05
N GLN A 463 -0.36 -17.48 -12.34
CA GLN A 463 -1.36 -18.15 -13.17
C GLN A 463 -0.93 -19.54 -13.67
N SER A 464 0.36 -19.89 -13.59
CA SER A 464 0.86 -21.17 -14.12
C SER A 464 0.56 -22.37 -13.23
N ASN A 465 0.35 -23.50 -13.91
CA ASN A 465 0.55 -24.83 -13.34
C ASN A 465 2.06 -25.05 -13.15
N TYR A 466 2.50 -25.16 -11.90
CA TYR A 466 3.91 -25.45 -11.61
C TYR A 466 4.15 -26.92 -11.94
N THR A 467 4.87 -27.18 -13.04
CA THR A 467 5.36 -28.53 -13.32
C THR A 467 6.47 -28.89 -12.32
N SER A 468 6.53 -30.16 -11.96
CA SER A 468 7.11 -30.77 -10.75
C SER A 468 8.62 -30.59 -10.47
N GLN A 469 9.31 -29.62 -11.09
CA GLN A 469 10.73 -29.35 -10.84
C GLN A 469 11.02 -28.29 -9.77
N GLN A 470 10.02 -27.55 -9.29
CA GLN A 470 10.16 -26.74 -8.06
C GLN A 470 9.57 -27.52 -6.86
N GLN A 471 10.33 -28.49 -6.36
CA GLN A 471 9.95 -29.45 -5.30
C GLN A 471 9.62 -28.85 -3.92
N TYR A 472 9.53 -27.53 -3.78
CA TYR A 472 9.33 -26.84 -2.50
C TYR A 472 8.00 -26.08 -2.40
N LEU A 473 7.17 -26.10 -3.44
CA LEU A 473 5.83 -25.51 -3.43
C LEU A 473 4.80 -26.65 -3.30
N THR A 474 4.00 -26.64 -2.24
CA THR A 474 2.90 -27.59 -2.01
C THR A 474 1.71 -27.39 -2.95
N PHE A 475 1.80 -26.44 -3.90
CA PHE A 475 0.74 -26.11 -4.85
C PHE A 475 1.11 -26.61 -6.24
N HIS A 476 0.25 -27.45 -6.82
CA HIS A 476 0.38 -27.92 -8.22
C HIS A 476 0.01 -26.83 -9.25
N SER A 477 -0.74 -25.81 -8.83
CA SER A 477 -1.12 -24.62 -9.59
C SER A 477 -1.41 -23.49 -8.61
N LEU A 478 -1.03 -22.25 -8.94
CA LEU A 478 -1.39 -21.12 -8.08
C LEU A 478 -2.81 -20.65 -8.32
N ASN A 479 -3.20 -20.45 -9.59
CA ASN A 479 -4.50 -19.89 -9.99
C ASN A 479 -4.98 -18.83 -8.99
N ALA A 480 -4.15 -17.81 -8.80
CA ALA A 480 -4.21 -16.94 -7.64
C ALA A 480 -4.78 -15.56 -7.98
N TYR A 481 -5.21 -14.87 -6.93
CA TYR A 481 -5.77 -13.53 -6.94
C TYR A 481 -4.89 -12.61 -6.08
N PRO A 482 -3.74 -12.15 -6.61
CA PRO A 482 -2.90 -11.22 -5.86
C PRO A 482 -3.70 -9.95 -5.65
N HIS A 483 -3.85 -9.50 -4.40
CA HIS A 483 -4.61 -8.28 -4.11
C HIS A 483 -3.70 -7.14 -3.68
N HIS A 484 -3.00 -7.31 -2.55
CA HIS A 484 -2.23 -6.22 -1.96
C HIS A 484 -0.76 -6.55 -1.83
N VAL A 485 0.08 -5.54 -2.03
CA VAL A 485 1.52 -5.64 -2.09
C VAL A 485 2.15 -4.77 -1.02
N GLN A 486 3.22 -5.28 -0.40
CA GLN A 486 4.05 -4.55 0.52
C GLN A 486 5.51 -4.70 0.13
N TYR A 487 6.27 -3.62 0.27
CA TYR A 487 7.69 -3.57 -0.06
C TYR A 487 8.53 -3.59 1.21
N LEU A 488 9.62 -4.36 1.17
CA LEU A 488 10.62 -4.37 2.22
C LEU A 488 12.03 -4.37 1.63
N ARG A 489 12.87 -3.48 2.16
CA ARG A 489 14.33 -3.50 2.02
C ARG A 489 14.90 -3.27 3.42
N LEU A 490 15.48 -4.32 4.00
CA LEU A 490 16.04 -4.31 5.36
C LEU A 490 17.45 -3.71 5.42
#